data_AF-A0A376NW20-F1
#
_entry.id   AF-A0A376NW20-F1
#
_cell.length_a   1.000
_cell.length_b   1.000
_cell.length_c   1.000
_cell.angle_alpha   90.00
_cell.angle_beta   90.00
_cell.angle_gamma   90.00
#
_symmetry.space_group_name_H-M   'P 1'
#
loop_
_entity.id
_entity.type
_entity.pdbx_description
1 polymer ?
#
loop_
_entity_poly.entity_id
_entity_poly.type
_entity_poly.pdbx_seq_one_letter_code
_entity_poly.pdbx_strand_id
1 'polypeptide(L)' 'MFTDTINKCAANAARIARLSANNPLGFWVSSAMAGAYVGLGIILISRSVICSTRPYVRW' A
#
# COMPACT_ATOMS: atom_id res chain seq x y z
N MET A 1 22.67 -16.57 1.34
CA MET A 1 22.57 -15.16 1.78
C MET A 1 21.81 -14.24 0.79
N PHE A 2 21.78 -14.49 -0.52
CA PHE A 2 20.79 -13.83 -1.43
C PHE A 2 19.81 -14.82 -2.08
N THR A 3 20.22 -16.08 -2.23
CA THR A 3 19.37 -17.15 -2.80
C THR A 3 18.07 -17.33 -2.02
N ASP A 4 18.10 -17.26 -0.68
CA ASP A 4 16.93 -17.43 0.18
C ASP A 4 15.91 -16.30 0.00
N THR A 5 16.39 -15.07 -0.18
CA THR A 5 15.56 -13.88 -0.42
C THR A 5 14.99 -13.90 -1.83
N ILE A 6 15.78 -14.30 -2.82
CA ILE A 6 15.34 -14.50 -4.21
C ILE A 6 14.24 -15.56 -4.27
N ASN A 7 14.43 -16.69 -3.58
CA ASN A 7 13.42 -17.76 -3.50
C ASN A 7 12.12 -17.29 -2.84
N LYS A 8 12.19 -16.44 -1.81
CA LYS A 8 10.99 -15.84 -1.19
C LYS A 8 10.26 -14.89 -2.14
N CYS A 9 10.97 -14.03 -2.88
CA CYS A 9 10.35 -13.16 -3.89
C CYS A 9 9.74 -13.98 -5.04
N ALA A 10 10.43 -15.02 -5.52
CA ALA A 10 9.91 -15.91 -6.56
C ALA A 10 8.64 -16.65 -6.10
N ALA A 11 8.63 -17.15 -4.86
CA ALA A 11 7.46 -17.80 -4.28
C ALA A 11 6.27 -16.83 -4.13
N ASN A 12 6.53 -15.59 -3.70
CA ASN A 12 5.48 -14.58 -3.59
C ASN A 12 4.97 -14.12 -4.96
N ALA A 13 5.83 -13.98 -5.97
CA ALA A 13 5.44 -13.66 -7.34
C ALA A 13 4.50 -14.74 -7.93
N ALA A 14 4.83 -16.02 -7.73
CA ALA A 14 3.95 -17.12 -8.12
C ALA A 14 2.61 -17.09 -7.38
N ARG A 15 2.59 -16.63 -6.12
CA ARG A 15 1.36 -16.47 -5.34
C ARG A 15 0.49 -15.33 -5.85
N ILE A 16 1.08 -14.20 -6.24
CA ILE A 16 0.35 -13.05 -6.82
C ILE A 16 -0.24 -13.44 -8.18
N ALA A 17 0.51 -14.16 -9.02
CA ALA A 17 0.02 -14.65 -10.31
C ALA A 17 -1.17 -15.60 -10.14
N ARG A 18 -1.09 -16.54 -9.17
CA ARG A 18 -2.21 -17.44 -8.83
C ARG A 18 -3.39 -16.69 -8.22
N LEU A 19 -3.17 -15.68 -7.39
CA LEU A 19 -4.23 -14.85 -6.80
C LEU A 19 -5.00 -14.09 -7.90
N SER A 20 -4.29 -13.54 -8.88
CA SER A 20 -4.88 -12.87 -10.04
C SER A 20 -5.73 -13.83 -10.90
N ALA A 21 -5.22 -15.03 -11.17
CA ALA A 21 -5.91 -16.02 -12.01
C ALA A 21 -7.09 -16.72 -11.30
N ASN A 22 -6.94 -17.09 -10.03
CA ASN A 22 -7.92 -17.91 -9.30
C ASN A 22 -8.96 -17.08 -8.56
N ASN A 23 -8.66 -15.83 -8.20
CA ASN A 23 -9.56 -14.95 -7.46
C ASN A 23 -9.40 -13.49 -7.93
N PRO A 24 -9.94 -13.15 -9.12
CA PRO A 24 -9.79 -11.82 -9.70
C PRO A 24 -10.33 -10.73 -8.75
N LEU A 25 -11.49 -10.95 -8.10
CA LEU A 25 -12.04 -10.01 -7.13
C LEU A 25 -11.10 -9.75 -5.94
N GLY A 26 -10.43 -10.79 -5.43
CA GLY A 26 -9.47 -10.66 -4.33
C GLY A 26 -8.22 -9.86 -4.72
N PHE A 27 -7.79 -9.96 -5.97
CA PHE A 27 -6.68 -9.17 -6.51
C PHE A 27 -7.04 -7.68 -6.63
N TRP A 28 -8.23 -7.35 -7.12
CA TRP A 28 -8.71 -5.96 -7.22
C TRP A 28 -8.92 -5.32 -5.84
N VAL A 29 -9.55 -6.03 -4.90
CA VAL A 29 -9.74 -5.54 -3.52
C VAL A 29 -8.38 -5.34 -2.83
N SER A 30 -7.46 -6.30 -2.97
CA SER A 30 -6.12 -6.16 -2.39
C SER A 30 -5.34 -4.98 -2.99
N SER A 31 -5.51 -4.73 -4.30
CA SER A 31 -4.89 -3.60 -4.98
C SER A 31 -5.49 -2.26 -4.53
N ALA A 32 -6.82 -2.18 -4.38
CA ALA A 32 -7.51 -1.01 -3.85
C ALA A 32 -7.12 -0.72 -2.38
N MET A 33 -6.97 -1.77 -1.58
CA MET A 33 -6.61 -1.69 -0.16
C MET A 33 -5.17 -1.18 0.03
N ALA A 34 -4.23 -1.63 -0.81
CA ALA A 34 -2.87 -1.08 -0.84
C ALA A 34 -2.85 0.43 -1.12
N GLY A 35 -3.66 0.89 -2.09
CA GLY A 35 -3.84 2.32 -2.37
C GLY A 35 -4.44 3.10 -1.21
N ALA A 36 -5.45 2.54 -0.52
CA ALA A 36 -6.07 3.17 0.64
C ALA A 36 -5.07 3.35 1.80
N TYR A 37 -4.22 2.37 2.08
CA TYR A 37 -3.20 2.49 3.14
C TYR A 37 -2.18 3.60 2.87
N VAL A 38 -1.69 3.68 1.63
CA VAL A 38 -0.77 4.76 1.22
C VAL A 38 -1.50 6.11 1.25
N GLY A 39 -2.73 6.17 0.76
CA GLY A 39 -3.56 7.38 0.77
C GLY A 39 -3.86 7.90 2.18
N LEU A 40 -4.14 7.01 3.13
CA LEU A 40 -4.30 7.38 4.55
C LEU A 40 -3.01 7.97 5.11
N GLY A 41 -1.85 7.42 4.76
CA GLY A 41 -0.55 8.01 5.11
C GLY A 41 -0.37 9.43 4.58
N ILE A 42 -0.73 9.68 3.31
CA ILE A 42 -0.66 11.02 2.72
C ILE A 42 -1.63 11.97 3.42
N ILE A 43 -2.88 11.57 3.66
CA ILE A 43 -3.86 12.42 4.35
C ILE A 43 -3.37 12.78 5.76
N LEU A 44 -2.78 11.82 6.48
CA LEU A 44 -2.21 12.04 7.81
C LEU A 44 -1.04 13.03 7.77
N ILE A 45 -0.13 12.89 6.80
CA ILE A 45 1.01 13.80 6.62
C ILE A 45 0.52 15.18 6.19
N SER A 46 -0.40 15.28 5.23
CA SER A 46 -0.94 16.56 4.78
C SER A 46 -1.67 17.27 5.92
N ARG A 47 -2.47 16.56 6.72
CA ARG A 47 -3.19 17.15 7.85
C ARG A 47 -2.24 17.56 8.97
N SER A 48 -1.21 16.77 9.28
CA SER A 48 -0.23 17.10 10.32
C SER A 48 0.71 18.23 9.89
N VAL A 49 1.18 18.23 8.63
CA VAL A 49 2.04 19.29 8.08
C VAL A 49 1.28 20.60 7.89
N ILE A 50 0.04 20.59 7.38
CA ILE A 50 -0.79 21.81 7.28
C ILE A 50 -1.09 22.38 8.66
N CYS A 51 -1.44 21.53 9.64
CA CYS A 51 -1.68 21.96 11.02
C CYS A 51 -0.40 22.46 11.72
N SER A 52 0.78 21.98 11.32
CA SER A 52 2.07 22.37 11.91
C SER A 52 2.76 23.55 11.20
N THR A 53 2.46 23.83 9.93
CA THR A 53 3.04 24.95 9.14
C THR A 53 2.08 26.12 8.95
N ARG A 54 0.77 25.98 9.25
CA ARG A 54 -0.16 27.10 9.41
C ARG A 54 -0.67 27.17 10.86
N PRO A 55 -0.05 27.96 11.75
CA PRO A 55 -0.47 28.02 13.14
C PRO A 55 -1.76 28.79 13.38
N TYR A 56 -2.32 29.54 12.42
CA TYR A 56 -3.55 30.31 12.62
C TYR A 56 -4.21 30.64 11.28
N VAL A 57 -5.32 29.97 10.92
CA VAL A 57 -6.46 30.52 10.14
C VAL A 57 -7.61 29.52 10.20
N ARG A 58 -8.25 29.48 11.38
CA ARG A 58 -9.63 29.05 11.56
C ARG A 58 -10.41 30.29 11.97
N TRP A 59 -10.99 30.96 10.97
CA TRP A 59 -12.22 31.73 11.10
C TRP A 59 -13.26 31.01 10.25
#